data_AF-A0AAV4ISJ3-F1
#
_entry.id   AF-A0AAV4ISJ3-F1
#
_cell.length_a   1.000
_cell.length_b   1.000
_cell.length_c   1.000
_cell.angle_alpha   90.00
_cell.angle_beta   90.00
_cell.angle_gamma   90.00
#
_symmetry.space_group_name_H-M   'P 1'
#
loop_
_entity.id
_entity.type
_entity.pdbx_description
1 polymer ?
#
loop_
_entity_poly.entity_id
_entity_poly.type
_entity_poly.pdbx_seq_one_letter_code
_entity_poly.pdbx_strand_id
1 'polypeptide(L)'
;MLMESDVEVQHDAYLSFIDYSKAFDKVKQWELFGILDQLNIDGKDVRMLRNLYWEQVAVIHINEEYTNFTEIKRGVGQSCMLSPDLFNLYSEVILHNITDIEDCKVGGRNITNLRYADDTVLIANSQENLQALLSVVTYESEGMGLRLNAKKTECMSVSKKQVKLQSIIQCKSKI
;
A
#
# COMPACT_ATOMS: atom_id res chain seq x y z
N MET A 1 13.84 -17.86 5.73
CA MET A 1 14.83 -17.85 4.64
C MET A 1 15.44 -16.48 4.42
N LEU A 2 14.76 -15.43 3.90
CA LEU A 2 15.37 -14.08 3.74
C LEU A 2 15.89 -13.48 5.05
N MET A 3 15.06 -13.46 6.11
CA MET A 3 15.49 -12.94 7.42
C MET A 3 16.52 -13.83 8.13
N GLU A 4 16.52 -15.13 7.86
CA GLU A 4 17.52 -16.05 8.42
C GLU A 4 18.89 -15.79 7.79
N SER A 5 18.92 -15.51 6.48
CA SER A 5 20.14 -15.10 5.78
C SER A 5 20.70 -13.77 6.30
N ASP A 6 19.87 -12.78 6.62
CA ASP A 6 20.35 -11.49 7.18
C ASP A 6 20.88 -11.63 8.62
N VAL A 7 20.26 -12.50 9.43
CA VAL A 7 20.72 -12.80 10.81
C VAL A 7 22.06 -13.57 10.81
N GLU A 8 22.27 -14.44 9.82
CA GLU A 8 23.56 -15.10 9.57
C GLU A 8 24.64 -14.12 9.10
N VAL A 9 24.28 -13.07 8.35
CA VAL A 9 25.21 -12.10 7.74
C VAL A 9 25.50 -10.86 8.62
N GLN A 10 24.98 -10.79 9.85
CA GLN A 10 25.40 -9.81 10.86
C GLN A 10 24.92 -8.35 10.61
N HIS A 11 23.79 -8.15 9.92
CA HIS A 11 23.15 -6.84 9.79
C HIS A 11 21.84 -6.76 10.59
N ASP A 12 21.62 -5.63 11.25
CA ASP A 12 20.33 -5.33 11.90
C ASP A 12 19.31 -5.03 10.80
N ALA A 13 18.15 -5.69 10.82
CA ALA A 13 17.06 -5.42 9.90
C ALA A 13 15.90 -4.73 10.62
N TYR A 14 15.38 -3.68 10.01
CA TYR A 14 14.25 -2.91 10.49
C TYR A 14 13.10 -3.05 9.49
N LEU A 15 11.94 -3.39 10.01
CA LEU A 15 10.76 -3.76 9.24
C LEU A 15 9.61 -2.84 9.62
N SER A 16 8.85 -2.39 8.63
CA SER A 16 7.57 -1.73 8.87
C SER A 16 6.47 -2.40 8.06
N PHE A 17 5.49 -2.96 8.76
CA PHE A 17 4.29 -3.56 8.19
C PHE A 17 3.29 -2.43 7.98
N ILE A 18 3.04 -2.05 6.72
CA ILE A 18 2.16 -0.92 6.41
C ILE A 18 0.74 -1.40 6.14
N ASP A 19 -0.25 -0.69 6.68
CA ASP A 19 -1.68 -0.94 6.44
C ASP A 19 -2.33 0.36 5.94
N TYR A 20 -3.22 0.27 4.95
CA TYR A 20 -3.96 1.41 4.43
C TYR A 20 -5.35 1.53 5.07
N SER A 21 -5.69 2.74 5.51
CA SER A 21 -7.02 3.03 6.05
C SER A 21 -8.09 3.00 4.95
N LYS A 22 -8.95 1.97 4.98
CA LYS A 22 -10.03 1.77 4.01
C LYS A 22 -9.53 1.73 2.56
N ALA A 23 -8.48 0.94 2.31
CA ALA A 23 -7.73 0.93 1.05
C ALA A 23 -8.64 0.84 -0.19
N PHE A 24 -9.52 -0.16 -0.23
CA PHE A 24 -10.46 -0.37 -1.34
C PHE A 24 -11.44 0.78 -1.53
N ASP A 25 -11.88 1.47 -0.47
CA ASP A 25 -12.85 2.58 -0.57
C ASP A 25 -12.22 3.90 -1.05
N LYS A 26 -10.89 3.97 -1.04
CA LYS A 26 -10.12 5.20 -1.24
C LYS A 26 -9.43 5.31 -2.59
N VAL A 27 -9.37 4.21 -3.35
CA VAL A 27 -8.80 4.18 -4.71
C VAL A 27 -9.44 5.25 -5.58
N LYS A 28 -8.63 6.09 -6.24
CA LYS A 28 -9.13 7.04 -7.22
C LYS A 28 -9.37 6.31 -8.54
N GLN A 29 -10.63 6.20 -8.96
CA GLN A 29 -10.97 5.45 -10.17
C GLN A 29 -10.31 6.03 -11.41
N TRP A 30 -10.20 7.36 -11.53
CA TRP A 30 -9.55 8.01 -12.67
C TRP A 30 -8.05 7.68 -12.77
N GLU A 31 -7.34 7.63 -11.64
CA GLU A 31 -5.93 7.21 -11.58
C GLU A 31 -5.82 5.73 -11.95
N LEU A 32 -6.67 4.88 -11.37
CA LEU A 32 -6.68 3.43 -11.65
C LEU A 32 -6.84 3.15 -13.15
N PHE A 33 -7.80 3.82 -13.82
CA PHE A 33 -7.98 3.66 -15.25
C PHE A 33 -6.85 4.26 -16.08
N GLY A 34 -6.21 5.34 -15.60
CA GLY A 34 -4.98 5.86 -16.21
C GLY A 34 -3.84 4.85 -16.17
N ILE A 35 -3.69 4.11 -15.06
CA ILE A 35 -2.70 3.03 -14.94
C ILE A 35 -3.02 1.88 -15.90
N LEU A 36 -4.29 1.46 -15.99
CA LEU A 36 -4.71 0.41 -16.93
C LEU A 36 -4.44 0.80 -18.39
N ASP A 37 -4.65 2.07 -18.75
CA ASP A 37 -4.33 2.59 -20.08
C ASP A 37 -2.80 2.54 -20.35
N GLN A 38 -1.97 2.88 -19.36
CA GLN A 38 -0.50 2.86 -19.48
C GLN A 38 0.07 1.43 -19.65
N LEU A 39 -0.59 0.43 -19.08
CA LEU A 39 -0.18 -0.97 -19.20
C LEU A 39 -0.53 -1.61 -20.55
N ASN A 40 -1.17 -0.85 -21.44
CA ASN A 40 -1.54 -1.31 -22.78
C ASN A 40 -2.44 -2.57 -22.75
N ILE A 41 -3.35 -2.63 -21.78
CA ILE A 41 -4.43 -3.63 -21.72
C ILE A 41 -5.39 -3.40 -22.89
N ASP A 42 -6.02 -4.46 -23.40
CA ASP A 42 -6.98 -4.33 -24.50
C ASP A 42 -8.10 -3.34 -24.16
N GLY A 43 -8.33 -2.38 -25.06
CA GLY A 43 -9.29 -1.32 -24.83
C GLY A 43 -10.73 -1.80 -24.63
N LYS A 44 -11.10 -3.01 -25.09
CA LYS A 44 -12.41 -3.59 -24.81
C LYS A 44 -12.52 -4.01 -23.34
N ASP A 45 -11.47 -4.60 -22.78
CA ASP A 45 -11.44 -5.03 -21.38
C ASP A 45 -11.45 -3.82 -20.45
N VAL A 46 -10.61 -2.82 -20.75
CA VAL A 46 -10.62 -1.55 -19.99
C VAL A 46 -11.99 -0.88 -20.08
N ARG A 47 -12.65 -0.90 -21.25
CA ARG A 47 -14.00 -0.35 -21.40
C ARG A 47 -15.03 -1.12 -20.58
N MET A 48 -14.97 -2.46 -20.54
CA MET A 48 -15.84 -3.27 -19.69
C MET A 48 -15.65 -2.90 -18.21
N LEU A 49 -14.41 -2.75 -17.76
CA LEU A 49 -14.11 -2.30 -16.41
C LEU A 49 -14.63 -0.88 -16.14
N ARG A 50 -14.40 0.08 -17.05
CA ARG A 50 -14.94 1.44 -16.89
C ARG A 50 -16.46 1.44 -16.76
N ASN A 51 -17.14 0.65 -17.58
CA ASN A 51 -18.60 0.54 -17.50
C ASN A 51 -19.07 -0.08 -16.19
N LEU A 52 -18.30 -1.01 -15.60
CA LEU A 52 -18.62 -1.58 -14.28
C LEU A 52 -18.62 -0.51 -13.18
N TYR A 53 -17.71 0.47 -13.27
CA TYR A 53 -17.56 1.56 -12.29
C TYR A 53 -18.29 2.85 -12.67
N TRP A 54 -18.89 2.92 -13.86
CA TRP A 54 -19.58 4.11 -14.37
C TRP A 54 -20.87 4.38 -13.60
N GLU A 55 -21.04 5.62 -13.11
CA GLU A 55 -22.26 6.12 -12.45
C GLU A 55 -22.81 5.18 -11.36
N GLN A 56 -21.92 4.52 -10.62
CA GLN A 56 -22.31 3.67 -9.51
C GLN A 56 -23.01 4.49 -8.42
N VAL A 57 -24.11 3.95 -7.90
CA VAL A 57 -24.85 4.51 -6.77
C VAL A 57 -24.96 3.47 -5.66
N ALA A 58 -24.84 3.93 -4.42
CA ALA A 58 -25.05 3.14 -3.21
C ALA A 58 -26.28 3.65 -2.45
N VAL A 59 -26.94 2.73 -1.78
CA VAL A 59 -28.00 2.99 -0.81
C VAL A 59 -27.68 2.18 0.43
N ILE A 60 -27.86 2.78 1.61
CA ILE A 60 -27.66 2.11 2.88
C ILE A 60 -29.05 1.69 3.40
N HIS A 61 -29.19 0.42 3.77
CA HIS A 61 -30.41 -0.12 4.37
C HIS A 61 -30.22 -0.29 5.87
N ILE A 62 -31.00 0.44 6.68
CA ILE A 62 -30.94 0.41 8.16
C ILE A 62 -32.38 0.38 8.69
N ASN A 63 -32.68 -0.56 9.58
CA ASN A 63 -33.97 -0.67 10.27
C ASN A 63 -35.19 -0.62 9.33
N GLU A 64 -35.14 -1.39 8.23
CA GLU A 64 -36.20 -1.45 7.20
C GLU A 64 -36.35 -0.18 6.33
N GLU A 65 -35.52 0.83 6.55
CA GLU A 65 -35.47 2.05 5.77
C GLU A 65 -34.24 2.10 4.86
N TYR A 66 -34.39 2.80 3.73
CA TYR A 66 -33.33 3.06 2.77
C TYR A 66 -32.91 4.52 2.82
N THR A 67 -31.61 4.78 2.78
CA THR A 67 -31.11 6.15 2.60
C THR A 67 -31.37 6.66 1.18
N ASN A 68 -31.14 7.95 0.95
CA ASN A 68 -31.07 8.48 -0.41
C ASN A 68 -29.94 7.84 -1.20
N PHE A 69 -30.10 7.81 -2.52
CA PHE A 69 -29.04 7.40 -3.45
C PHE A 69 -27.80 8.29 -3.25
N THR A 70 -26.65 7.64 -3.09
CA THR A 70 -25.35 8.31 -2.98
C THR A 70 -24.44 7.83 -4.09
N GLU A 71 -23.91 8.75 -4.89
CA GLU A 71 -22.95 8.42 -5.95
C GLU A 71 -21.63 7.90 -5.37
N ILE A 72 -21.11 6.82 -5.96
CA ILE A 72 -19.80 6.25 -5.67
C ILE A 72 -18.79 6.83 -6.66
N LYS A 73 -17.92 7.72 -6.18
CA LYS A 73 -16.91 8.41 -7.01
C LYS A 73 -15.49 7.88 -6.83
N ARG A 74 -15.32 6.94 -5.91
CA ARG A 74 -14.03 6.36 -5.56
C ARG A 74 -14.21 4.96 -5.00
N GLY A 75 -13.11 4.24 -5.04
CA GLY A 75 -12.97 2.90 -4.55
C GLY A 75 -13.22 1.84 -5.61
N VAL A 76 -12.87 0.61 -5.24
CA VAL A 76 -13.13 -0.61 -5.98
C VAL A 76 -14.10 -1.48 -5.17
N GLY A 77 -14.92 -2.30 -5.84
CA GLY A 77 -15.98 -3.07 -5.17
C GLY A 77 -15.43 -4.17 -4.27
N GLN A 78 -15.64 -4.08 -2.95
CA GLN A 78 -15.09 -5.03 -1.97
C GLN A 78 -15.50 -6.51 -2.19
N SER A 79 -16.58 -6.77 -2.94
CA SER A 79 -17.07 -8.11 -3.29
C SER A 79 -16.74 -8.53 -4.73
N CYS A 80 -16.01 -7.71 -5.48
CA CYS A 80 -15.63 -8.00 -6.85
C CYS A 80 -14.31 -8.78 -6.88
N MET A 81 -14.28 -9.90 -7.61
CA MET A 81 -13.10 -10.76 -7.74
C MET A 81 -11.87 -10.02 -8.29
N LEU A 82 -12.07 -8.96 -9.08
CA LEU A 82 -10.99 -8.17 -9.68
C LEU A 82 -10.46 -7.06 -8.76
N SER A 83 -11.16 -6.74 -7.67
CA SER A 83 -10.76 -5.62 -6.81
C SER A 83 -9.41 -5.81 -6.12
N PRO A 84 -9.04 -7.03 -5.65
CA PRO A 84 -7.69 -7.30 -5.18
C PRO A 84 -6.62 -7.04 -6.25
N ASP A 85 -6.83 -7.51 -7.48
CA ASP A 85 -5.86 -7.34 -8.58
C ASP A 85 -5.70 -5.86 -8.98
N LEU A 86 -6.83 -5.13 -9.07
CA LEU A 86 -6.84 -3.70 -9.34
C LEU A 86 -6.13 -2.92 -8.24
N PHE A 87 -6.29 -3.30 -6.98
CA PHE A 87 -5.61 -2.67 -5.86
C PHE A 87 -4.11 -2.98 -5.83
N ASN A 88 -3.72 -4.21 -6.15
CA ASN A 88 -2.31 -4.60 -6.25
C ASN A 88 -1.59 -3.78 -7.32
N LEU A 89 -2.26 -3.58 -8.47
CA LEU A 89 -1.75 -2.74 -9.53
C LEU A 89 -1.64 -1.27 -9.11
N TYR A 90 -2.66 -0.75 -8.44
CA TYR A 90 -2.67 0.61 -7.93
C TYR A 90 -1.53 0.87 -6.94
N SER A 91 -1.30 -0.08 -6.03
CA SER A 91 -0.23 0.00 -5.02
C SER A 91 1.16 -0.24 -5.60
N GLU A 92 1.29 -0.95 -6.73
CA GLU A 92 2.56 -1.07 -7.45
C GLU A 92 3.08 0.30 -7.88
N VAL A 93 2.23 1.16 -8.43
CA VAL A 93 2.64 2.50 -8.88
C VAL A 93 3.14 3.36 -7.71
N ILE A 94 2.52 3.25 -6.53
CA ILE A 94 2.96 3.95 -5.31
C ILE A 94 4.33 3.44 -4.86
N LEU A 95 4.54 2.11 -4.91
CA LEU A 95 5.72 1.45 -4.38
C LEU A 95 6.86 1.32 -5.40
N HIS A 96 6.63 1.65 -6.66
CA HIS A 96 7.69 1.70 -7.66
C HIS A 96 8.67 2.84 -7.37
N ASN A 97 8.17 3.98 -6.88
CA ASN A 97 8.97 5.18 -6.64
C ASN A 97 9.85 5.11 -5.38
N ILE A 98 9.79 4.03 -4.59
CA ILE A 98 10.57 3.89 -3.34
C ILE A 98 11.88 3.11 -3.52
N THR A 99 12.20 2.65 -4.72
CA THR A 99 13.38 1.81 -4.99
C THR A 99 14.71 2.56 -4.98
N ASP A 100 14.68 3.90 -4.99
CA ASP A 100 15.87 4.75 -5.08
C ASP A 100 16.73 4.75 -3.81
N ILE A 101 16.19 4.28 -2.68
CA ILE A 101 16.94 4.13 -1.44
C ILE A 101 17.68 2.80 -1.46
N GLU A 102 18.96 2.81 -1.87
CA GLU A 102 19.84 1.64 -1.76
C GLU A 102 20.20 1.37 -0.31
N ASP A 103 19.69 0.26 0.25
CA ASP A 103 19.95 -0.09 1.65
C ASP A 103 20.11 -1.60 1.85
N CYS A 104 19.03 -2.37 1.75
CA CYS A 104 19.05 -3.80 2.00
C CYS A 104 19.34 -4.57 0.69
N LYS A 105 20.53 -5.17 0.57
CA LYS A 105 20.91 -5.96 -0.62
C LYS A 105 20.90 -7.45 -0.34
N VAL A 106 19.97 -8.17 -0.95
CA VAL A 106 19.92 -9.64 -0.89
C VAL A 106 20.26 -10.22 -2.27
N GLY A 107 21.28 -11.07 -2.34
CA GLY A 107 21.73 -11.66 -3.61
C GLY A 107 22.14 -10.61 -4.66
N GLY A 108 22.65 -9.45 -4.22
CA GLY A 108 23.05 -8.34 -5.09
C GLY A 108 21.92 -7.43 -5.57
N ARG A 109 20.67 -7.67 -5.14
CA ARG A 109 19.51 -6.83 -5.47
C ARG A 109 19.07 -6.01 -4.26
N ASN A 110 18.77 -4.74 -4.47
CA ASN A 110 18.18 -3.88 -3.44
C ASN A 110 16.72 -4.31 -3.20
N ILE A 111 16.38 -4.64 -1.96
CA ILE A 111 15.03 -5.02 -1.52
C ILE A 111 14.57 -3.98 -0.49
N THR A 112 13.74 -3.04 -0.93
CA THR A 112 13.16 -2.00 -0.05
C THR A 112 11.78 -2.39 0.47
N ASN A 113 11.11 -3.31 -0.20
CA ASN A 113 9.78 -3.78 0.16
C ASN A 113 9.57 -5.27 -0.20
N LEU A 114 8.75 -5.95 0.59
CA LEU A 114 8.20 -7.27 0.32
C LEU A 114 6.68 -7.18 0.37
N ARG A 115 6.02 -7.87 -0.56
CA ARG A 115 4.56 -7.78 -0.72
C ARG A 115 3.97 -9.16 -0.86
N TYR A 116 2.86 -9.39 -0.19
CA TYR A 116 2.08 -10.62 -0.33
C TYR A 116 0.60 -10.27 -0.24
N ALA A 117 -0.12 -10.48 -1.34
CA ALA A 117 -1.50 -10.01 -1.47
C ALA A 117 -1.60 -8.51 -1.09
N ASP A 118 -2.45 -8.18 -0.13
CA ASP A 118 -2.67 -6.83 0.40
C ASP A 118 -1.64 -6.40 1.47
N ASP A 119 -0.84 -7.33 2.01
CA ASP A 119 0.19 -7.03 2.99
C ASP A 119 1.46 -6.48 2.33
N THR A 120 1.97 -5.37 2.86
CA THR A 120 3.25 -4.79 2.43
C THR A 120 4.17 -4.56 3.62
N VAL A 121 5.42 -4.96 3.47
CA VAL A 121 6.49 -4.79 4.46
C VAL A 121 7.61 -3.98 3.84
N LEU A 122 7.98 -2.88 4.49
CA LEU A 122 9.18 -2.11 4.15
C LEU A 122 10.37 -2.65 4.93
N ILE A 123 11.54 -2.69 4.29
CA ILE A 123 12.77 -3.25 4.87
C ILE A 123 13.91 -2.25 4.72
N ALA A 124 14.65 -2.05 5.80
CA ALA A 124 15.83 -1.20 5.86
C ALA A 124 16.86 -1.79 6.84
N ASN A 125 18.14 -1.46 6.65
CA ASN A 125 19.22 -1.83 7.56
C ASN A 125 19.47 -0.78 8.65
N SER A 126 18.79 0.37 8.57
CA SER A 126 18.82 1.41 9.60
C SER A 126 17.43 1.98 9.87
N GLN A 127 17.25 2.52 11.06
CA GLN A 127 16.00 3.15 11.46
C GLN A 127 15.74 4.44 10.67
N GLU A 128 16.80 5.18 10.35
CA GLU A 128 16.76 6.41 9.56
C GLU A 128 16.26 6.11 8.14
N ASN A 129 16.78 5.05 7.51
CA ASN A 129 16.34 4.62 6.19
C ASN A 129 14.91 4.08 6.21
N LEU A 130 14.51 3.34 7.25
CA LEU A 130 13.12 2.90 7.39
C LEU A 130 12.16 4.10 7.50
N GLN A 131 12.52 5.14 8.27
CA GLN A 131 11.74 6.36 8.37
C GLN A 131 11.71 7.14 7.05
N ALA A 132 12.81 7.15 6.29
CA ALA A 132 12.85 7.75 4.96
C ALA A 132 11.90 7.02 3.99
N LEU A 133 11.96 5.69 3.93
CA LEU A 133 11.05 4.85 3.13
C LEU A 133 9.59 5.12 3.51
N LEU A 134 9.26 5.11 4.81
CA LEU A 134 7.91 5.42 5.29
C LEU A 134 7.45 6.81 4.88
N SER A 135 8.33 7.81 4.91
CA SER A 135 7.99 9.19 4.53
C SER A 135 7.67 9.29 3.04
N VAL A 136 8.47 8.65 2.19
CA VAL A 136 8.23 8.58 0.74
C VAL A 136 6.93 7.85 0.45
N VAL A 137 6.74 6.64 1.00
CA VAL A 137 5.51 5.86 0.82
C VAL A 137 4.29 6.66 1.27
N THR A 138 4.36 7.34 2.40
CA THR A 138 3.24 8.17 2.89
C THR A 138 2.91 9.28 1.90
N TYR A 139 3.92 9.99 1.39
CA TYR A 139 3.75 11.08 0.42
C TYR A 139 3.13 10.59 -0.90
N GLU A 140 3.69 9.55 -1.50
CA GLU A 140 3.20 8.96 -2.75
C GLU A 140 1.77 8.41 -2.58
N SER A 141 1.50 7.75 -1.45
CA SER A 141 0.18 7.22 -1.12
C SER A 141 -0.87 8.32 -1.01
N GLU A 142 -0.55 9.42 -0.31
CA GLU A 142 -1.45 10.56 -0.17
C GLU A 142 -1.76 11.21 -1.52
N GLY A 143 -0.75 11.31 -2.39
CA GLY A 143 -0.92 11.74 -3.79
C GLY A 143 -1.93 10.87 -4.55
N MET A 144 -1.88 9.56 -4.34
CA MET A 144 -2.82 8.58 -4.86
C MET A 144 -4.11 8.45 -4.03
N GLY A 145 -4.34 9.29 -3.02
CA GLY A 145 -5.56 9.29 -2.21
C GLY A 145 -5.67 8.18 -1.17
N LEU A 146 -4.62 7.37 -0.98
CA LEU A 146 -4.49 6.41 0.10
C LEU A 146 -3.86 7.06 1.33
N ARG A 147 -4.17 6.54 2.52
CA ARG A 147 -3.53 6.98 3.77
C ARG A 147 -3.14 5.78 4.60
N LEU A 148 -1.92 5.80 5.12
CA LEU A 148 -1.45 4.79 6.05
C LEU A 148 -2.24 4.86 7.37
N ASN A 149 -2.50 3.70 7.94
CA ASN A 149 -3.15 3.54 9.22
C ASN A 149 -2.10 3.42 10.32
N ALA A 150 -1.73 4.56 10.93
CA ALA A 150 -0.71 4.60 11.98
C ALA A 150 -0.98 3.66 13.18
N LYS A 151 -2.23 3.25 13.42
CA LYS A 151 -2.58 2.31 14.50
C LYS A 151 -2.38 0.84 14.15
N LYS A 152 -2.37 0.52 12.85
CA LYS A 152 -2.15 -0.84 12.35
C LYS A 152 -0.78 -1.00 11.72
N THR A 153 -0.12 0.10 11.39
CA THR A 153 1.27 0.09 10.93
C THR A 153 2.17 -0.27 12.10
N GLU A 154 2.76 -1.46 12.06
CA GLU A 154 3.62 -1.99 13.11
C GLU A 154 5.07 -1.99 12.66
N CYS A 155 6.00 -1.78 13.60
CA CYS A 155 7.43 -1.82 13.33
C CYS A 155 8.10 -2.94 14.12
N MET A 156 9.03 -3.64 13.47
CA MET A 156 9.81 -4.71 14.06
C MET A 156 11.29 -4.49 13.77
N SER A 157 12.15 -4.88 14.70
CA SER A 157 13.59 -4.98 14.49
C SER A 157 14.03 -6.42 14.69
N VAL A 158 14.89 -6.87 13.80
CA VAL A 158 15.58 -8.15 13.86
C VAL A 158 17.05 -7.81 14.05
N SER A 159 17.51 -7.87 15.30
CA SER A 159 18.88 -7.55 15.68
C SER A 159 19.37 -8.55 16.73
N LYS A 160 20.68 -8.81 16.76
CA LYS A 160 21.33 -9.55 17.86
C LYS A 160 21.35 -8.75 19.18
N LYS A 161 21.09 -7.43 19.13
CA LYS A 161 21.01 -6.54 20.29
C LYS A 161 19.56 -6.08 20.51
N GLN A 162 19.17 -5.87 21.76
CA GLN A 162 17.83 -5.37 22.08
C GLN A 162 17.73 -3.88 21.73
N VAL A 163 16.97 -3.54 20.68
CA VAL A 163 16.77 -2.16 20.20
C VAL A 163 15.35 -1.70 20.56
N LYS A 164 15.20 -0.49 21.14
CA LYS A 164 13.88 0.12 21.40
C LYS A 164 13.41 0.90 20.17
N LEU A 165 12.31 0.48 19.57
CA LEU A 165 11.74 1.07 18.34
C LEU A 165 10.83 2.29 18.61
N GLN A 166 10.24 2.38 19.81
CA GLN A 166 9.07 3.22 20.12
C GLN A 166 9.29 4.74 20.14
N SER A 167 10.52 5.23 20.01
CA SER A 167 10.84 6.65 20.18
C SER A 167 11.10 7.44 18.89
N ILE A 168 11.16 6.81 17.71
CA ILE A 168 11.78 7.44 16.53
C ILE A 168 10.96 7.29 15.23
N ILE A 169 10.12 6.24 15.06
CA ILE A 169 9.32 6.10 13.83
C ILE A 169 7.99 6.86 13.98
N GLN A 170 7.88 8.02 13.33
CA GLN A 170 6.65 8.82 13.30
C GLN A 170 5.86 8.51 12.03
N CYS A 171 4.92 7.56 12.11
CA CYS A 171 3.77 7.61 11.21
C CYS A 171 2.93 8.83 11.63
N LYS A 172 3.18 9.99 11.02
CA LYS A 172 2.42 11.21 11.31
C LYS A 172 0.97 11.02 10.88
N SER A 173 0.13 10.53 11.79
CA SER A 173 -1.30 10.76 11.73
C SER A 173 -1.56 12.24 11.99
N LYS A 174 -1.49 13.08 10.96
CA LYS A 174 -2.10 14.40 11.03
C LYS A 174 -3.62 14.21 10.99
N ILE A 175 -4.17 14.35 12.21
CA ILE A 175 -5.55 14.66 12.63
C ILE A 175 -6.49 15.00 11.46
#